data_AF-A0A3D1EYS9-F1
#
_entry.id   AF-A0A3D1EYS9-F1
#
_cell.length_a   1.000
_cell.length_b   1.000
_cell.length_c   1.000
_cell.angle_alpha   90.00
_cell.angle_beta   90.00
_cell.angle_gamma   90.00
#
_symmetry.space_group_name_H-M   'P 1'
#
loop_
_entity.id
_entity.type
_entity.pdbx_description
1 polymer ?
#
loop_
_entity_poly.entity_id
_entity_poly.type
_entity_poly.pdbx_seq_one_letter_code
_entity_poly.pdbx_strand_id
1 'polypeptide(L)' 'EDMNKPQIGIGSVWYDGNPCNMHLNDFATTIKEGVEKAGMVGMRFSTIGVSDGIS' A
#
# COMPACT_ATOMS: atom_id res chain seq x y z
N GLU A 1 -1.72 19.26 14.07
CA GLU A 1 -1.75 18.11 15.01
C GLU A 1 -1.13 16.86 14.42
N ASP A 2 -1.32 16.57 13.13
CA ASP A 2 -0.78 15.35 12.47
C ASP A 2 0.75 15.21 12.49
N MET A 3 1.49 16.31 12.58
CA MET A 3 2.96 16.29 12.70
C MET A 3 3.46 15.63 14.00
N ASN A 4 2.59 15.47 14.99
CA ASN A 4 2.89 14.77 16.24
C ASN A 4 2.47 13.28 16.21
N LYS A 5 1.78 12.83 15.15
CA LYS A 5 1.34 11.44 15.00
C LYS A 5 2.44 10.62 14.33
N PRO A 6 2.55 9.31 14.65
CA PRO A 6 3.39 8.41 13.89
C PRO A 6 3.01 8.41 12.40
N GLN A 7 4.03 8.47 11.54
CA GLN A 7 3.90 8.42 10.09
C GLN A 7 4.21 7.03 9.57
N ILE A 8 3.24 6.39 8.93
CA ILE A 8 3.35 5.01 8.46
C ILE A 8 3.43 4.99 6.93
N GLY A 9 4.57 4.56 6.41
CA GLY A 9 4.75 4.25 4.99
C GLY A 9 4.10 2.90 4.65
N ILE A 10 3.14 2.91 3.74
CA ILE A 10 2.41 1.72 3.28
C ILE A 10 2.90 1.41 1.86
N GLY A 11 3.87 0.49 1.76
CA GLY A 11 4.44 0.07 0.48
C GLY A 11 3.63 -1.06 -0.15
N SER A 12 3.04 -0.82 -1.32
CA SER A 12 2.43 -1.85 -2.16
C SER A 12 3.35 -2.26 -3.31
N VAL A 13 3.10 -3.44 -3.87
CA VAL A 13 3.76 -3.92 -5.11
C VAL A 13 2.68 -4.08 -6.17
N TRP A 14 1.89 -3.04 -6.40
CA TRP A 14 0.75 -3.12 -7.32
C TRP A 14 1.18 -2.87 -8.77
N TYR A 15 0.68 -3.70 -9.68
CA TYR A 15 0.67 -3.46 -11.13
C TYR A 15 -0.35 -4.38 -11.81
N ASP A 16 -0.89 -3.96 -12.95
CA ASP A 16 -1.99 -4.66 -13.64
C ASP A 16 -1.55 -5.94 -14.39
N GLY A 17 -0.26 -6.08 -14.67
CA GLY A 17 0.32 -7.15 -15.49
C GLY A 17 0.47 -8.51 -14.79
N ASN A 18 0.06 -8.64 -13.53
CA ASN A 18 0.14 -9.89 -12.79
C ASN A 18 -1.07 -10.09 -11.88
N PRO A 19 -1.83 -11.19 -12.02
CA PRO A 19 -2.98 -11.49 -11.16
C PRO A 19 -2.60 -11.54 -9.67
N CYS A 20 -1.34 -11.86 -9.32
CA CYS A 20 -0.87 -11.87 -7.94
C CYS A 20 -0.76 -10.47 -7.31
N ASN A 21 -0.67 -9.41 -8.12
CA ASN A 21 -0.34 -8.06 -7.67
C ASN A 21 -1.44 -7.02 -7.94
N MET A 22 -2.35 -7.29 -8.88
CA MET A 22 -3.37 -6.33 -9.32
C MET A 22 -4.33 -5.86 -8.23
N HIS A 23 -4.57 -6.65 -7.18
CA HIS A 23 -5.47 -6.29 -6.07
C HIS A 23 -4.79 -5.48 -4.95
N LEU A 24 -3.46 -5.31 -5.00
CA LEU A 24 -2.71 -4.73 -3.88
C LEU A 24 -2.96 -3.22 -3.67
N ASN A 25 -3.48 -2.52 -4.68
CA ASN A 25 -3.87 -1.11 -4.54
C ASN A 25 -5.09 -0.94 -3.63
N ASP A 26 -6.07 -1.83 -3.73
CA ASP A 26 -7.27 -1.82 -2.89
C ASP A 26 -6.90 -2.16 -1.45
N PHE A 27 -6.05 -3.17 -1.25
CA PHE A 27 -5.53 -3.50 0.08
C PHE A 27 -4.74 -2.35 0.70
N ALA A 28 -3.92 -1.64 -0.07
CA ALA A 28 -3.22 -0.46 0.42
C ALA A 28 -4.20 0.65 0.87
N THR A 29 -5.34 0.80 0.19
CA THR A 29 -6.42 1.72 0.62
C THR A 29 -7.00 1.30 1.97
N THR A 30 -7.40 0.03 2.11
CA THR A 30 -7.96 -0.50 3.37
C THR A 30 -6.98 -0.39 4.54
N ILE A 31 -5.69 -0.66 4.31
CA ILE A 31 -4.65 -0.53 5.33
C ILE A 31 -4.51 0.93 5.76
N LYS A 32 -4.53 1.89 4.82
CA LYS A 32 -4.47 3.31 5.14
C LYS A 32 -5.62 3.73 6.07
N GLU A 33 -6.85 3.29 5.78
CA GLU A 33 -7.99 3.56 6.66
C GLU A 33 -7.79 2.98 8.07
N GLY A 34 -7.20 1.77 8.18
CA GLY A 34 -6.87 1.17 9.47
C GLY A 34 -5.83 1.97 10.26
N VAL A 35 -4.79 2.46 9.58
CA VAL A 35 -3.76 3.33 10.16
C VAL A 35 -4.36 4.63 10.68
N GLU A 36 -5.23 5.27 9.91
CA GLU A 36 -5.90 6.51 10.31
C GLU A 36 -6.87 6.29 11.47
N LYS A 37 -7.63 5.18 11.47
CA LYS A 37 -8.51 4.77 12.59
C LYS A 37 -7.73 4.52 13.88
N ALA A 38 -6.48 4.09 13.79
CA ALA A 38 -5.58 3.91 14.93
C ALA A 38 -4.89 5.22 15.38
N GLY A 39 -5.26 6.37 14.83
CA GLY A 39 -4.73 7.68 15.24
C GLY A 39 -3.36 8.02 14.66
N MET A 40 -2.95 7.36 13.59
CA MET A 40 -1.67 7.59 12.88
C MET A 40 -1.91 8.24 11.51
N VAL A 41 -0.83 8.63 10.81
CA VAL A 41 -0.87 9.16 9.44
C VAL A 41 -0.38 8.10 8.46
N GLY A 42 -1.24 7.65 7.55
CA GLY A 42 -0.90 6.67 6.52
C GLY A 42 -0.49 7.31 5.20
N MET A 43 0.71 6.99 4.72
CA MET A 43 1.25 7.45 3.42
C MET A 43 1.51 6.25 2.53
N ARG A 44 0.72 6.12 1.46
CA ARG A 44 0.88 5.02 0.50
C ARG A 44 1.95 5.34 -0.53
N PHE A 45 2.74 4.34 -0.88
CA PHE A 45 3.65 4.35 -2.02
C PHE A 45 3.66 2.96 -2.67
N SER A 46 4.16 2.86 -3.89
CA SER A 46 4.28 1.59 -4.60
C SER A 46 5.72 1.35 -5.05
N THR A 47 6.08 0.10 -5.27
CA THR A 47 7.34 -0.34 -5.90
C THR A 47 7.08 -1.28 -7.06
N ILE A 48 8.11 -1.56 -7.86
CA ILE A 48 8.05 -2.46 -9.02
C ILE A 48 7.90 -3.93 -8.60
N GLY A 49 7.36 -4.75 -9.49
CA GLY A 49 7.32 -6.20 -9.38
C GLY A 49 7.43 -6.87 -10.75
N VAL A 50 7.71 -8.17 -10.75
CA VAL A 50 7.75 -9.03 -11.94
C VAL A 50 6.83 -10.23 -11.75
N SER A 51 6.42 -10.85 -12.85
CA SER A 51 5.60 -12.07 -12.83
C SER A 51 6.47 -13.24 -13.30
N ASP A 52 6.83 -14.12 -12.37
CA ASP A 52 7.64 -15.31 -12.66
C ASP A 52 6.93 -16.27 -13.64
N GLY A 53 5.61 -16.17 -13.80
CA GLY A 53 4.84 -16.98 -14.75
C GLY A 53 4.82 -16.44 -16.18
N ILE A 54 5.28 -15.22 -16.42
CA ILE A 54 5.26 -14.54 -17.73
C ILE A 54 6.67 -14.34 -18.31
N SER A 55 7.71 -14.30 -17.45
CA SER A 55 9.09 -13.96 -17.81
C SER A 55 9.73 -14.86 -18.87
#